data_AF-A0A8D8RGJ2-F1
#
_entry.id   AF-A0A8D8RGJ2-F1
#
_cell.length_a   1.000
_cell.length_b   1.000
_cell.length_c   1.000
_cell.angle_alpha   90.00
_cell.angle_beta   90.00
_cell.angle_gamma   90.00
#
_symmetry.space_group_name_H-M   'P 1'
#
loop_
_entity.id
_entity.type
_entity.pdbx_description
1 polymer ?
#
loop_
_entity_poly.entity_id
_entity_poly.type
_entity_poly.pdbx_seq_one_letter_code
_entity_poly.pdbx_strand_id
1 'polypeptide(L)'
;MIQNGTMVETAIVNMDKELFKKRLLYFFAGMPIISVVNNVLKWSIGELKLRLRTRLTYHLYNDYLRGFTYYKISNLDNRIANPDQLLTADLDKFCDMFADLYSNICKPVLDIFIYVYRLTSTLGYQTPTVMLGYLVVSGVILTHLRRPAGRMTVTEQKLEGEFRYINSRLISNSEEIAFYQGNQREKLTVLAAFNKLTNHLRKFLEFRVAIGVIDNIVAKSILHHGSNVGQASRGNWTSRPGRERDDAVSWVHGAHD
;
A
#
# COMPACT_ATOMS: atom_id res chain seq x y z
N MET A 1 4.76 9.20 22.26
CA MET A 1 5.80 10.07 21.63
C MET A 1 5.35 11.53 21.50
N ILE A 2 4.08 11.84 21.22
CA ILE A 2 3.57 13.23 21.18
C ILE A 2 3.64 13.93 22.56
N GLN A 3 3.36 13.19 23.65
CA GLN A 3 3.57 13.71 25.02
C GLN A 3 5.04 13.94 25.37
N ASN A 4 5.97 13.16 24.83
CA ASN A 4 7.39 13.33 25.16
C ASN A 4 7.98 14.59 24.52
N GLY A 5 7.50 15.00 23.34
CA GLY A 5 7.91 16.25 22.70
C GLY A 5 7.49 17.50 23.49
N THR A 6 6.21 17.59 23.85
CA THR A 6 5.66 18.68 24.69
C THR A 6 6.24 18.68 26.11
N MET A 7 6.62 17.50 26.62
CA MET A 7 7.28 17.38 27.93
C MET A 7 8.78 17.69 27.91
N VAL A 8 9.46 17.54 26.77
CA VAL A 8 10.84 18.02 26.59
C VAL A 8 10.83 19.55 26.43
N GLU A 9 9.86 20.11 25.68
CA GLU A 9 9.67 21.56 25.58
C GLU A 9 9.42 22.20 26.94
N THR A 10 8.53 21.64 27.77
CA THR A 10 8.30 22.16 29.14
C THR A 10 9.50 21.98 30.08
N ALA A 11 10.33 20.96 29.88
CA ALA A 11 11.57 20.78 30.67
C ALA A 11 12.68 21.78 30.26
N ILE A 12 12.74 22.14 28.96
CA ILE A 12 13.64 23.18 28.45
C ILE A 12 13.18 24.56 28.94
N VAL A 13 11.87 24.84 28.87
CA VAL A 13 11.26 26.09 29.35
C VAL A 13 11.43 26.29 30.86
N ASN A 14 11.41 25.20 31.65
CA ASN A 14 11.63 25.25 33.10
C ASN A 14 13.12 25.19 33.52
N MET A 15 14.06 25.15 32.56
CA MET A 15 15.53 25.14 32.76
C MET A 15 16.05 24.09 33.75
N ASP A 16 15.37 22.95 33.88
CA ASP A 16 15.66 21.93 34.89
C ASP A 16 16.51 20.78 34.30
N LYS A 17 17.83 20.88 34.46
CA LYS A 17 18.83 20.05 33.75
C LYS A 17 18.73 18.56 34.06
N GLU A 18 18.34 18.19 35.28
CA GLU A 18 18.24 16.79 35.70
C GLU A 18 16.98 16.11 35.14
N LEU A 19 15.85 16.83 35.11
CA LEU A 19 14.61 16.35 34.51
C LEU A 19 14.75 16.18 32.99
N PHE A 20 15.47 17.09 32.32
CA PHE A 20 15.78 17.01 30.90
C PHE A 20 16.64 15.77 30.57
N LYS A 21 17.75 15.53 31.30
CA LYS A 21 18.60 14.34 31.11
C LYS A 21 17.84 13.04 31.29
N LYS A 22 17.01 12.93 32.33
CA LYS A 22 16.20 11.73 32.60
C LYS A 22 15.20 11.47 31.46
N ARG A 23 14.52 12.51 30.95
CA ARG A 23 13.57 12.40 29.83
C ARG A 23 14.26 12.07 28.50
N LEU A 24 15.44 12.63 28.25
CA LEU A 24 16.28 12.33 27.10
C LEU A 24 16.75 10.87 27.12
N LEU A 25 17.20 10.38 28.28
CA LEU A 25 17.56 8.97 28.47
C LEU A 25 16.37 8.03 28.25
N TYR A 26 15.17 8.36 28.74
CA TYR A 26 13.95 7.60 28.44
C TYR A 26 13.61 7.56 26.94
N PHE A 27 13.85 8.65 26.22
CA PHE A 27 13.63 8.71 24.77
C PHE A 27 14.63 7.81 24.01
N PHE A 28 15.92 7.89 24.34
CA PHE A 28 16.94 7.02 23.77
C PHE A 28 16.73 5.54 24.14
N ALA A 29 16.30 5.24 25.37
CA ALA A 29 15.97 3.88 25.80
C ALA A 29 14.72 3.31 25.10
N GLY A 30 13.80 4.16 24.63
CA GLY A 30 12.62 3.75 23.87
C GLY A 30 12.91 3.37 22.40
N MET A 31 13.94 3.95 21.79
CA MET A 31 14.27 3.68 20.37
C MET A 31 14.61 2.22 20.07
N PRO A 32 15.45 1.51 20.87
CA PRO A 32 15.73 0.09 20.66
C PRO A 32 14.47 -0.76 20.67
N ILE A 33 13.54 -0.48 21.59
CA ILE A 33 12.30 -1.26 21.73
C ILE A 33 11.45 -1.15 20.45
N ILE A 34 11.30 0.06 19.91
CA ILE A 34 10.57 0.29 18.65
C ILE A 34 11.26 -0.42 17.48
N SER A 35 12.59 -0.36 17.42
CA SER A 35 13.37 -1.05 16.39
C SER A 35 13.19 -2.56 16.45
N VAL A 36 13.21 -3.15 17.65
CA VAL A 36 13.00 -4.59 17.86
C VAL A 36 11.61 -4.99 17.38
N VAL A 37 10.55 -4.28 17.79
CA VAL A 37 9.17 -4.58 17.37
C VAL A 37 9.03 -4.55 15.84
N ASN A 38 9.59 -3.52 15.19
CA ASN A 38 9.55 -3.41 13.73
C ASN A 38 10.27 -4.57 13.03
N ASN A 39 11.42 -5.00 13.54
CA ASN A 39 12.16 -6.12 12.97
C ASN A 39 11.47 -7.47 13.24
N VAL A 40 10.89 -7.67 14.42
CA VAL A 40 10.09 -8.86 14.74
C VAL A 40 8.87 -8.97 13.83
N LEU A 41 8.20 -7.85 13.55
CA LEU A 41 7.07 -7.84 12.62
C LEU A 41 7.50 -8.24 11.20
N LYS A 42 8.63 -7.68 10.71
CA LYS A 42 9.21 -8.06 9.41
C LYS A 42 9.57 -9.54 9.36
N TRP A 43 10.22 -10.04 10.39
CA TRP A 43 10.60 -11.45 10.50
C TRP A 43 9.36 -12.36 10.51
N SER A 44 8.31 -12.00 11.25
CA SER A 44 7.06 -12.77 11.32
C SER A 44 6.37 -12.91 9.96
N ILE A 45 6.39 -11.85 9.13
CA ILE A 45 5.85 -11.90 7.76
C ILE A 45 6.70 -12.82 6.87
N GLY A 46 8.03 -12.74 6.98
CA GLY A 46 8.93 -13.63 6.24
C GLY A 46 8.75 -15.09 6.62
N GLU A 47 8.62 -15.38 7.92
CA GLU A 47 8.36 -16.72 8.44
C GLU A 47 7.00 -17.27 7.98
N LEU A 48 5.96 -16.42 7.95
CA LEU A 48 4.65 -16.79 7.41
C LEU A 48 4.74 -17.20 5.94
N LYS A 49 5.44 -16.42 5.12
CA LYS A 49 5.68 -16.72 3.70
C LYS A 49 6.38 -18.06 3.54
N LEU A 50 7.47 -18.29 4.29
CA LEU A 50 8.24 -19.52 4.24
C LEU A 50 7.38 -20.74 4.62
N ARG A 51 6.69 -20.68 5.76
CA ARG A 51 5.85 -21.79 6.24
C ARG A 51 4.71 -22.10 5.29
N LEU A 52 4.07 -21.07 4.71
CA LEU A 52 3.02 -21.24 3.73
C LEU A 52 3.56 -21.96 2.50
N ARG A 53 4.67 -21.48 1.93
CA ARG A 53 5.34 -22.09 0.78
C ARG A 53 5.67 -23.54 1.06
N THR A 54 6.36 -23.83 2.17
CA THR A 54 6.75 -25.18 2.55
C THR A 54 5.53 -26.12 2.64
N ARG A 55 4.46 -25.72 3.33
CA ARG A 55 3.25 -26.56 3.45
C ARG A 55 2.57 -26.79 2.11
N LEU A 56 2.43 -25.74 1.29
CA LEU A 56 1.77 -25.84 -0.02
C LEU A 56 2.57 -26.74 -0.97
N THR A 57 3.89 -26.56 -1.02
CA THR A 57 4.81 -27.38 -1.80
C THR A 57 4.71 -28.85 -1.40
N TYR A 58 4.83 -29.18 -0.10
CA TYR A 58 4.71 -30.56 0.35
C TYR A 58 3.34 -31.17 0.02
N HIS A 59 2.26 -30.42 0.20
CA HIS A 59 0.92 -30.91 -0.09
C HIS A 59 0.74 -31.21 -1.58
N LEU A 60 1.14 -30.29 -2.46
CA LEU A 60 1.03 -30.49 -3.91
C LEU A 60 1.95 -31.58 -4.43
N TYR A 61 3.18 -31.70 -3.92
CA TYR A 61 4.08 -32.79 -4.33
C TYR A 61 3.56 -34.15 -3.86
N ASN A 62 2.97 -34.24 -2.67
CA ASN A 62 2.35 -35.49 -2.20
C ASN A 62 1.19 -35.92 -3.11
N ASP A 63 0.34 -34.99 -3.55
CA ASP A 63 -0.77 -35.31 -4.46
C ASP A 63 -0.29 -35.57 -5.89
N TYR A 64 0.70 -34.81 -6.37
CA TYR A 64 1.29 -34.97 -7.71
C TYR A 64 1.99 -36.33 -7.88
N LEU A 65 2.72 -36.78 -6.86
CA LEU A 65 3.41 -38.07 -6.84
C LEU A 65 2.52 -39.23 -6.38
N ARG A 66 1.22 -38.99 -6.12
CA ARG A 66 0.30 -40.06 -5.73
C ARG A 66 -0.07 -40.92 -6.93
N GLY A 67 0.52 -42.11 -7.01
CA GLY A 67 0.26 -43.09 -8.08
C GLY A 67 0.81 -42.63 -9.44
N PHE A 68 0.03 -42.80 -10.52
CA PHE A 68 0.40 -42.40 -11.88
C PHE A 68 -0.07 -40.99 -12.27
N THR A 69 -0.37 -40.13 -11.28
CA THR A 69 -0.96 -38.80 -11.50
C THR A 69 -0.02 -37.88 -12.28
N TYR A 70 1.28 -37.92 -12.00
CA TYR A 70 2.31 -37.19 -12.76
C TYR A 70 2.25 -37.51 -14.28
N TYR A 71 2.06 -38.79 -14.64
CA TYR A 71 1.99 -39.21 -16.03
C TYR A 71 0.66 -38.78 -16.67
N LYS A 72 -0.45 -38.85 -15.92
CA LYS A 72 -1.76 -38.41 -16.40
C LYS A 72 -1.78 -36.91 -16.69
N ILE A 73 -1.25 -36.10 -15.79
CA ILE A 73 -1.22 -34.63 -15.94
C ILE A 73 -0.24 -34.20 -17.03
N SER A 74 0.89 -34.90 -17.20
CA SER A 74 1.88 -34.53 -18.22
C SER A 74 1.54 -35.01 -19.63
N ASN A 75 0.93 -36.18 -19.80
CA ASN A 75 0.76 -36.82 -21.12
C ASN A 75 -0.70 -37.07 -21.54
N LEU A 76 -1.65 -37.16 -20.60
CA LEU A 76 -3.05 -37.51 -20.91
C LEU A 76 -4.00 -36.31 -20.80
N ASP A 77 -3.64 -35.28 -20.02
CA ASP A 77 -4.47 -34.11 -19.79
C ASP A 77 -3.76 -32.82 -20.21
N ASN A 78 -4.13 -32.28 -21.38
CA ASN A 78 -3.56 -31.05 -21.93
C ASN A 78 -4.26 -29.78 -21.39
N ARG A 79 -5.11 -29.89 -20.35
CA ARG A 79 -5.77 -28.72 -19.75
C ARG A 79 -4.82 -27.88 -18.89
N ILE A 80 -3.76 -28.49 -18.36
CA ILE A 80 -2.73 -27.81 -17.56
C ILE A 80 -1.46 -27.74 -18.40
N ALA A 81 -1.19 -26.57 -18.98
CA ALA A 81 0.06 -26.31 -19.67
C ALA A 81 1.19 -26.22 -18.64
N ASN A 82 2.27 -26.99 -18.81
CA ASN A 82 3.52 -26.95 -18.02
C ASN A 82 3.31 -27.10 -16.50
N PRO A 83 2.97 -28.32 -16.01
CA PRO A 83 2.76 -28.59 -14.59
C PRO A 83 4.01 -28.36 -13.73
N ASP A 84 5.20 -28.46 -14.31
CA ASP A 84 6.49 -28.16 -13.71
C ASP A 84 6.64 -26.67 -13.35
N GLN A 85 6.25 -25.78 -14.26
CA GLN A 85 6.24 -24.33 -14.02
C GLN A 85 5.22 -23.95 -12.95
N LEU A 86 4.06 -24.61 -12.96
CA LEU A 86 2.99 -24.39 -11.98
C LEU A 86 3.43 -24.76 -10.56
N LEU A 87 4.02 -25.95 -10.38
CA LEU A 87 4.44 -26.48 -9.08
C LEU A 87 5.62 -25.70 -8.47
N THR A 88 6.37 -24.98 -9.30
CA THR A 88 7.58 -24.26 -8.88
C THR A 88 7.38 -22.75 -8.84
N ALA A 89 7.46 -22.08 -9.99
CA ALA A 89 7.53 -20.64 -10.10
C ALA A 89 6.19 -19.96 -9.77
N ASP A 90 5.07 -20.54 -10.20
CA ASP A 90 3.76 -19.92 -9.99
C ASP A 90 3.28 -20.11 -8.55
N LEU A 91 3.59 -21.25 -7.92
CA LEU A 91 3.37 -21.46 -6.50
C LEU A 91 4.17 -20.50 -5.62
N ASP A 92 5.43 -20.23 -6.00
CA ASP A 92 6.27 -19.26 -5.28
C ASP A 92 5.65 -17.86 -5.33
N LYS A 93 5.31 -17.39 -6.54
CA LYS A 93 4.62 -16.11 -6.74
C LYS A 93 3.30 -16.04 -5.97
N PHE A 94 2.54 -17.13 -5.93
CA PHE A 94 1.28 -17.17 -5.17
C PHE A 94 1.52 -16.96 -3.66
N CYS A 95 2.50 -17.65 -3.08
CA CYS A 95 2.83 -17.50 -1.67
C CYS A 95 3.33 -16.08 -1.35
N ASP A 96 4.10 -15.49 -2.26
CA ASP A 96 4.59 -14.11 -2.16
C ASP A 96 3.45 -13.10 -2.15
N MET A 97 2.59 -13.17 -3.16
CA MET A 97 1.42 -12.29 -3.27
C MET A 97 0.50 -12.41 -2.04
N PHE A 98 0.33 -13.63 -1.52
CA PHE A 98 -0.49 -13.86 -0.35
C PHE A 98 0.11 -13.23 0.92
N ALA A 99 1.39 -13.45 1.17
CA ALA A 99 2.08 -12.87 2.32
C ALA A 99 2.16 -11.34 2.23
N ASP A 100 2.39 -10.81 1.04
CA ASP A 100 2.42 -9.37 0.80
C ASP A 100 1.05 -8.74 1.04
N LEU A 101 -0.03 -9.35 0.52
CA LEU A 101 -1.40 -8.92 0.77
C LEU A 101 -1.72 -8.91 2.27
N TYR A 102 -1.36 -9.99 2.98
CA TYR A 102 -1.53 -10.07 4.43
C TYR A 102 -0.81 -8.90 5.13
N SER A 103 0.45 -8.65 4.78
CA SER A 103 1.24 -7.59 5.42
C SER A 103 0.72 -6.18 5.11
N ASN A 104 0.25 -5.95 3.89
CA ASN A 104 -0.26 -4.66 3.42
C ASN A 104 -1.61 -4.30 4.03
N ILE A 105 -2.36 -5.29 4.54
CA ILE A 105 -3.61 -5.08 5.26
C ILE A 105 -3.36 -5.01 6.77
N CYS A 106 -2.58 -5.94 7.32
CA CYS A 106 -2.39 -6.03 8.78
C CYS A 106 -1.68 -4.82 9.37
N LYS A 107 -0.66 -4.26 8.71
CA LYS A 107 0.08 -3.08 9.20
C LYS A 107 -0.86 -1.88 9.45
N PRO A 108 -1.59 -1.36 8.44
CA PRO A 108 -2.48 -0.22 8.66
C PRO A 108 -3.62 -0.52 9.64
N VAL A 109 -4.13 -1.75 9.70
CA VAL A 109 -5.16 -2.12 10.70
C VAL A 109 -4.60 -2.04 12.12
N LEU A 110 -3.40 -2.58 12.35
CA LEU A 110 -2.73 -2.49 13.66
C LEU A 110 -2.41 -1.04 14.02
N ASP A 111 -1.94 -0.25 13.06
CA ASP A 111 -1.65 1.17 13.27
C ASP A 111 -2.90 1.96 13.68
N ILE A 112 -4.03 1.75 12.99
CA ILE A 112 -5.32 2.35 13.33
C ILE A 112 -5.76 1.92 14.74
N PHE A 113 -5.64 0.64 15.08
CA PHE A 113 -6.04 0.13 16.39
C PHE A 113 -5.20 0.77 17.52
N ILE A 114 -3.87 0.78 17.38
CA ILE A 114 -2.97 1.41 18.34
C ILE A 114 -3.25 2.91 18.45
N TYR A 115 -3.49 3.57 17.32
CA TYR A 115 -3.82 5.00 17.29
C TYR A 115 -5.10 5.31 18.06
N VAL A 116 -6.19 4.58 17.78
CA VAL A 116 -7.49 4.75 18.47
C VAL A 116 -7.35 4.47 19.97
N TYR A 117 -6.65 3.40 20.34
CA TYR A 117 -6.41 3.05 21.75
C TYR A 117 -5.64 4.14 22.48
N ARG A 118 -4.53 4.62 21.90
CA ARG A 118 -3.72 5.69 22.50
C ARG A 118 -4.48 7.00 22.61
N LEU A 119 -5.23 7.38 21.57
CA LEU A 119 -5.96 8.64 21.52
C LEU A 119 -7.13 8.65 22.53
N THR A 120 -7.85 7.54 22.64
CA THR A 120 -8.93 7.35 23.62
C THR A 120 -8.40 7.46 25.05
N SER A 121 -7.24 6.87 25.34
CA SER A 121 -6.62 6.89 26.66
C SER A 121 -6.13 8.29 27.09
N THR A 122 -5.86 9.20 26.15
CA THR A 122 -5.31 10.53 26.45
C THR A 122 -6.32 11.68 26.39
N LEU A 123 -7.28 11.62 25.45
CA LEU A 123 -8.18 12.74 25.13
C LEU A 123 -9.68 12.36 25.25
N GLY A 124 -10.00 11.12 25.59
CA GLY A 124 -11.38 10.60 25.61
C GLY A 124 -11.88 10.14 24.24
N TYR A 125 -13.11 9.60 24.19
CA TYR A 125 -13.65 8.89 23.02
C TYR A 125 -14.17 9.79 21.88
N GLN A 126 -14.40 11.08 22.14
CA GLN A 126 -15.03 12.00 21.17
C GLN A 126 -14.11 12.32 19.97
N THR A 127 -12.85 12.68 20.22
CA THR A 127 -11.88 13.03 19.16
C THR A 127 -11.53 11.87 18.22
N PRO A 128 -11.23 10.64 18.71
CA PRO A 128 -10.99 9.49 17.84
C PRO A 128 -12.19 9.16 16.96
N THR A 129 -13.41 9.28 17.47
CA THR A 129 -14.63 8.91 16.73
C THR A 129 -14.86 9.81 15.52
N VAL A 130 -14.68 11.12 15.67
CA VAL A 130 -14.81 12.07 14.56
C VAL A 130 -13.72 11.85 13.51
N MET A 131 -12.48 11.61 13.92
CA MET A 131 -11.37 11.32 12.99
C MET A 131 -11.56 10.00 12.25
N LEU A 132 -12.03 8.96 12.94
CA LEU A 132 -12.31 7.67 12.33
C LEU A 132 -13.50 7.75 11.38
N GLY A 133 -14.54 8.52 11.74
CA GLY A 133 -15.65 8.84 10.85
C GLY A 133 -15.20 9.56 9.58
N TYR A 134 -14.33 10.57 9.70
CA TYR A 134 -13.72 11.25 8.56
C TYR A 134 -12.91 10.29 7.68
N LEU A 135 -12.08 9.43 8.29
CA LEU A 135 -11.26 8.45 7.58
C LEU A 135 -12.11 7.42 6.83
N VAL A 136 -13.20 6.94 7.45
CA VAL A 136 -14.14 6.01 6.81
C VAL A 136 -14.85 6.69 5.65
N VAL A 137 -15.39 7.90 5.83
CA VAL A 137 -16.09 8.63 4.76
C VAL A 137 -15.14 8.93 3.59
N SER A 138 -13.95 9.45 3.88
CA SER A 138 -12.92 9.71 2.87
C SER A 138 -12.49 8.42 2.16
N GLY A 139 -12.25 7.35 2.93
CA GLY A 139 -11.87 6.03 2.41
C GLY A 139 -12.94 5.42 1.51
N VAL A 140 -14.22 5.53 1.87
CA VAL A 140 -15.35 5.05 1.06
C VAL A 140 -15.45 5.84 -0.24
N ILE A 141 -15.35 7.17 -0.19
CA ILE A 141 -15.39 8.03 -1.39
C ILE A 141 -14.22 7.69 -2.34
N LEU A 142 -12.99 7.61 -1.82
CA LEU A 142 -11.81 7.23 -2.62
C LEU A 142 -11.94 5.82 -3.20
N THR A 143 -12.43 4.87 -2.40
CA THR A 143 -12.62 3.49 -2.86
C THR A 143 -13.68 3.41 -3.95
N HIS A 144 -14.76 4.19 -3.83
CA HIS A 144 -15.80 4.25 -4.84
C HIS A 144 -15.28 4.83 -6.16
N LEU A 145 -14.45 5.87 -6.09
CA LEU A 145 -13.80 6.46 -7.26
C LEU A 145 -12.83 5.49 -7.94
N ARG A 146 -12.16 4.61 -7.18
CA ARG A 146 -11.21 3.61 -7.70
C ARG A 146 -11.86 2.32 -8.19
N ARG A 147 -13.09 1.98 -7.77
CA ARG A 147 -13.82 0.77 -8.23
C ARG A 147 -13.86 0.53 -9.75
N PRO A 148 -13.99 1.53 -10.64
CA PRO A 148 -14.04 1.31 -12.07
C PRO A 148 -12.73 0.71 -12.63
N ALA A 149 -11.59 0.96 -11.97
CA ALA A 149 -10.29 0.47 -12.40
C ALA A 149 -10.25 -1.07 -12.50
N GLY A 150 -10.85 -1.75 -11.51
CA GLY A 150 -10.89 -3.21 -11.50
C GLY A 150 -11.66 -3.80 -12.68
N ARG A 151 -12.78 -3.18 -13.08
CA ARG A 151 -13.54 -3.61 -14.28
C ARG A 151 -12.73 -3.42 -15.57
N MET A 152 -11.98 -2.33 -15.66
CA MET A 152 -11.08 -2.09 -16.79
C MET A 152 -9.95 -3.12 -16.86
N THR A 153 -9.37 -3.52 -15.73
CA THR A 153 -8.33 -4.58 -15.67
C THR A 153 -8.88 -5.94 -16.11
N VAL A 154 -10.11 -6.31 -15.71
CA VAL A 154 -10.74 -7.55 -16.19
C VAL A 154 -10.94 -7.53 -17.71
N THR A 155 -11.32 -6.36 -18.25
CA THR A 155 -11.52 -6.18 -19.69
C THR A 155 -10.20 -6.24 -20.45
N GLU A 156 -9.13 -5.67 -19.88
CA GLU A 156 -7.77 -5.75 -20.40
C GLU A 156 -7.30 -7.21 -20.50
N GLN A 157 -7.44 -7.99 -19.42
CA GLN A 157 -7.08 -9.42 -19.42
C GLN A 157 -7.88 -10.22 -20.44
N LYS A 158 -9.17 -9.90 -20.64
CA LYS A 158 -10.00 -10.53 -21.68
C LYS A 158 -9.48 -10.22 -23.10
N LEU A 159 -9.13 -8.96 -23.38
CA LEU A 159 -8.59 -8.53 -24.67
C LEU A 159 -7.20 -9.09 -24.94
N GLU A 160 -6.35 -9.14 -23.91
CA GLU A 160 -5.03 -9.76 -24.00
C GLU A 160 -5.15 -11.27 -24.24
N GLY A 161 -6.09 -11.94 -23.57
CA GLY A 161 -6.43 -13.34 -23.82
C GLY A 161 -6.93 -13.58 -25.25
N GLU A 162 -7.81 -12.71 -25.78
CA GLU A 162 -8.29 -12.76 -27.17
C GLU A 162 -7.13 -12.62 -28.18
N PHE A 163 -6.20 -11.68 -27.92
CA PHE A 163 -5.01 -11.50 -28.74
C PHE A 163 -4.08 -12.73 -28.70
N ARG A 164 -3.81 -13.27 -27.50
CA ARG A 164 -3.01 -14.50 -27.34
C ARG A 164 -3.64 -15.69 -28.03
N TYR A 165 -4.97 -15.82 -27.97
CA TYR A 165 -5.71 -16.89 -28.63
C TYR A 165 -5.58 -16.81 -30.16
N ILE A 166 -5.76 -15.61 -30.75
CA ILE A 166 -5.58 -15.42 -32.20
C ILE A 166 -4.15 -15.75 -32.62
N ASN A 167 -3.16 -15.35 -31.82
CA ASN A 167 -1.75 -15.68 -32.09
C ASN A 167 -1.47 -17.19 -32.00
N SER A 168 -2.06 -17.89 -31.02
CA SER A 168 -1.95 -19.35 -30.91
C SER A 168 -2.60 -20.06 -32.10
N ARG A 169 -3.76 -19.56 -32.57
CA ARG A 169 -4.46 -20.10 -33.74
C ARG A 169 -3.64 -19.90 -35.03
N LEU A 170 -2.96 -18.77 -35.15
CA LEU A 170 -2.07 -18.48 -36.27
C LEU A 170 -0.91 -19.48 -36.32
N ILE A 171 -0.33 -19.83 -35.16
CA ILE A 171 0.74 -20.82 -35.07
C ILE A 171 0.23 -22.22 -35.42
N SER A 172 -0.91 -22.64 -34.85
CA SER A 172 -1.46 -23.98 -35.06
C SER A 172 -1.85 -24.24 -36.52
N ASN A 173 -2.33 -23.21 -37.23
CA ASN A 173 -2.80 -23.32 -38.61
C ASN A 173 -1.80 -22.74 -39.62
N SER A 174 -0.53 -22.60 -39.23
CA SER A 174 0.51 -21.95 -40.04
C SER A 174 0.76 -22.65 -41.38
N GLU A 175 0.66 -23.98 -41.43
CA GLU A 175 0.81 -24.76 -42.66
C GLU A 175 -0.31 -24.48 -43.67
N GLU A 176 -1.56 -24.44 -43.20
CA GLU A 176 -2.74 -24.15 -44.02
C GLU A 176 -2.66 -22.71 -44.58
N ILE A 177 -2.27 -21.76 -43.74
CA ILE A 177 -2.13 -20.35 -44.14
C ILE A 177 -1.01 -20.17 -45.16
N ALA A 178 0.11 -20.88 -45.01
CA ALA A 178 1.21 -20.87 -45.96
C ALA A 178 0.81 -21.49 -47.31
N PHE A 179 0.07 -22.60 -47.27
CA PHE A 179 -0.41 -23.31 -48.47
C PHE A 179 -1.41 -22.48 -49.28
N TYR A 180 -2.36 -21.82 -48.61
CA TYR A 180 -3.38 -20.96 -49.26
C TYR A 180 -2.95 -19.50 -49.45
N GLN A 181 -1.69 -19.14 -49.13
CA GLN A 181 -1.18 -17.76 -49.19
C GLN A 181 -2.05 -16.73 -48.43
N GLY A 182 -2.66 -17.14 -47.31
CA GLY A 182 -3.60 -16.35 -46.51
C GLY A 182 -2.98 -15.25 -45.64
N ASN A 183 -1.66 -15.05 -45.71
CA ASN A 183 -0.89 -14.21 -44.80
C ASN A 183 -1.44 -12.78 -44.60
N GLN A 184 -1.89 -12.11 -45.66
CA GLN A 184 -2.40 -10.74 -45.55
C GLN A 184 -3.70 -10.67 -44.73
N ARG A 185 -4.57 -11.68 -44.85
CA ARG A 185 -5.85 -11.72 -44.15
C ARG A 185 -5.67 -12.03 -42.66
N GLU A 186 -4.78 -12.96 -42.32
CA GLU A 186 -4.45 -13.25 -40.92
C GLU A 186 -3.71 -12.07 -40.26
N LYS A 187 -2.81 -11.39 -40.99
CA LYS A 187 -2.17 -10.16 -40.51
C LYS A 187 -3.18 -9.10 -40.12
N LEU A 188 -4.19 -8.84 -40.97
CA LEU A 188 -5.25 -7.87 -40.66
C LEU A 188 -6.05 -8.28 -39.42
N THR A 189 -6.31 -9.58 -39.24
CA THR A 189 -7.05 -10.11 -38.08
C THR A 189 -6.27 -9.92 -36.78
N VAL A 190 -4.97 -10.25 -36.77
CA VAL A 190 -4.08 -10.04 -35.62
C VAL A 190 -3.97 -8.55 -35.28
N LEU A 191 -3.75 -7.70 -36.28
CA LEU A 191 -3.62 -6.26 -36.08
C LEU A 191 -4.93 -5.62 -35.59
N ALA A 192 -6.09 -6.10 -36.02
CA ALA A 192 -7.38 -5.65 -35.53
C ALA A 192 -7.56 -5.96 -34.02
N ALA A 193 -7.20 -7.18 -33.60
CA ALA A 193 -7.24 -7.56 -32.18
C ALA A 193 -6.24 -6.75 -31.34
N PHE A 194 -5.03 -6.53 -31.87
CA PHE A 194 -4.02 -5.69 -31.22
C PHE A 194 -4.49 -4.23 -31.07
N ASN A 195 -5.10 -3.66 -32.11
CA ASN A 195 -5.66 -2.29 -32.06
C ASN A 195 -6.79 -2.15 -31.04
N LYS A 196 -7.63 -3.19 -30.89
CA LYS A 196 -8.68 -3.24 -29.86
C LYS A 196 -8.07 -3.21 -28.46
N LEU A 197 -7.01 -3.98 -28.23
CA LEU A 197 -6.26 -3.99 -26.96
C LEU A 197 -5.59 -2.64 -26.68
N THR A 198 -4.86 -2.07 -27.65
CA THR A 198 -4.15 -0.79 -27.46
C THR A 198 -5.10 0.39 -27.24
N ASN A 199 -6.26 0.41 -27.90
CA ASN A 199 -7.29 1.41 -27.65
C ASN A 199 -7.85 1.32 -26.21
N HIS A 200 -8.04 0.10 -25.68
CA HIS A 200 -8.45 -0.08 -24.29
C HIS A 200 -7.36 0.37 -23.31
N LEU A 201 -6.10 0.00 -23.57
CA LEU A 201 -4.95 0.43 -22.76
C LEU A 201 -4.81 1.96 -22.72
N ARG A 202 -5.03 2.64 -23.85
CA ARG A 202 -5.00 4.11 -23.90
C ARG A 202 -6.09 4.73 -23.03
N LYS A 203 -7.33 4.25 -23.13
CA LYS A 203 -8.44 4.71 -22.27
C LYS A 203 -8.18 4.43 -20.80
N PHE A 204 -7.59 3.28 -20.47
CA PHE A 204 -7.21 2.94 -19.11
C PHE A 204 -6.12 3.87 -18.57
N LEU A 205 -5.15 4.26 -19.41
CA LEU A 205 -4.11 5.21 -19.06
C LEU A 205 -4.69 6.61 -18.78
N GLU A 206 -5.57 7.10 -19.66
CA GLU A 206 -6.27 8.38 -19.47
C GLU A 206 -7.06 8.39 -18.14
N PHE A 207 -7.79 7.30 -17.86
CA PHE A 207 -8.53 7.14 -16.62
C PHE A 207 -7.60 7.12 -15.38
N ARG A 208 -6.46 6.42 -15.46
CA ARG A 208 -5.47 6.37 -14.39
C ARG A 208 -4.88 7.75 -14.10
N VAL A 209 -4.57 8.53 -15.14
CA VAL A 209 -4.08 9.91 -15.00
C VAL A 209 -5.15 10.79 -14.33
N ALA A 210 -6.42 10.69 -14.76
CA ALA A 210 -7.51 11.45 -14.16
C ALA A 210 -7.69 11.15 -12.66
N ILE A 211 -7.67 9.86 -12.26
CA ILE A 211 -7.68 9.47 -10.85
C ILE A 211 -6.46 10.02 -10.11
N GLY A 212 -5.26 9.93 -10.71
CA GLY A 212 -4.03 10.44 -10.10
C GLY A 212 -4.09 11.94 -9.83
N VAL A 213 -4.71 12.73 -10.71
CA VAL A 213 -4.93 14.17 -10.49
C VAL A 213 -5.89 14.39 -9.31
N ILE A 214 -7.00 13.65 -9.26
CA ILE A 214 -7.97 13.76 -8.15
C ILE A 214 -7.32 13.37 -6.81
N ASP A 215 -6.56 12.27 -6.77
CA ASP A 215 -5.84 11.82 -5.58
C ASP A 215 -4.86 12.89 -5.08
N ASN A 216 -4.13 13.56 -5.99
CA ASN A 216 -3.20 14.65 -5.63
C ASN A 216 -3.92 15.90 -5.09
N ILE A 217 -5.06 16.28 -5.69
CA ILE A 217 -5.88 17.40 -5.21
C ILE A 217 -6.42 17.08 -3.81
N VAL A 218 -7.01 15.90 -3.63
CA VAL A 218 -7.56 15.48 -2.33
C VAL A 218 -6.47 15.41 -1.27
N ALA A 219 -5.31 14.82 -1.58
CA ALA A 219 -4.18 14.79 -0.65
C ALA A 219 -3.76 16.20 -0.19
N LYS A 220 -3.70 17.15 -1.12
CA LYS A 220 -3.37 18.55 -0.82
C LYS A 220 -4.47 19.24 0.03
N SER A 221 -5.74 19.00 -0.27
CA SER A 221 -6.87 19.53 0.50
C SER A 221 -6.90 19.00 1.93
N ILE A 222 -6.62 17.72 2.13
CA ILE A 222 -6.54 17.08 3.45
C ILE A 222 -5.38 17.66 4.26
N LEU A 223 -4.20 17.81 3.65
CA LEU A 223 -3.02 18.42 4.28
C LEU A 223 -3.29 19.86 4.73
N HIS A 224 -3.95 20.66 3.90
CA HIS A 224 -4.29 22.05 4.23
C HIS A 224 -5.33 22.15 5.37
N HIS A 225 -6.33 21.27 5.40
CA HIS A 225 -7.30 21.23 6.50
C HIS A 225 -6.72 20.68 7.81
N GLY A 226 -5.78 19.73 7.75
CA GLY A 226 -5.05 19.23 8.91
C GLY A 226 -4.22 20.31 9.62
N SER A 227 -3.65 21.25 8.85
CA SER A 227 -2.97 22.44 9.39
C SER A 227 -3.92 23.35 10.18
N ASN A 228 -5.13 23.58 9.67
CA ASN A 228 -6.13 24.43 10.32
C ASN A 228 -6.73 23.81 11.58
N VAL A 229 -6.92 22.49 11.63
CA VAL A 229 -7.40 21.80 12.85
C VAL A 229 -6.34 21.84 13.96
N GLY A 230 -5.05 21.76 13.60
CA GLY A 230 -3.94 21.97 14.54
C GLY A 230 -3.86 23.39 15.11
N GLN A 231 -4.29 24.41 14.35
CA GLN A 231 -4.38 25.80 14.82
C GLN A 231 -5.67 26.07 15.61
N ALA A 232 -6.80 25.44 15.28
CA ALA A 232 -8.05 25.58 16.04
C ALA A 232 -7.93 25.06 17.49
N SER A 233 -7.09 24.04 17.72
CA SER A 233 -6.71 23.59 19.07
C SER A 233 -5.78 24.56 19.82
N ARG A 234 -5.07 25.46 19.12
CA ARG A 234 -4.22 26.51 19.71
C ARG A 234 -4.93 27.86 19.89
N GLY A 235 -6.03 28.10 19.17
CA GLY A 235 -6.71 29.39 19.11
C GLY A 235 -7.58 29.76 20.31
N ASN A 236 -7.76 28.87 21.30
CA ASN A 236 -8.68 29.13 22.43
C ASN A 236 -8.00 29.62 23.73
N TRP A 237 -6.73 30.02 23.68
CA TRP A 237 -5.96 30.46 24.85
C TRP A 237 -5.64 31.97 24.90
N THR A 238 -6.10 32.79 23.95
CA THR A 238 -5.74 34.22 23.91
C THR A 238 -6.94 35.15 24.03
N SER A 239 -7.83 34.92 25.01
CA SER A 239 -8.91 35.87 25.32
C SER A 239 -9.19 35.95 26.82
N ARG A 240 -8.29 36.60 27.57
CA ARG A 240 -8.65 37.36 28.78
C ARG A 240 -7.81 38.65 28.84
N PRO A 241 -8.42 39.81 29.15
CA PRO A 241 -7.75 41.12 29.09
C PRO A 241 -7.15 41.53 30.45
N GLY A 242 -6.02 42.24 30.40
CA GLY A 242 -5.63 43.20 31.45
C GLY A 242 -4.17 43.17 31.96
N ARG A 243 -3.46 44.29 31.72
CA ARG A 243 -2.34 44.93 32.47
C ARG A 243 -1.06 44.10 32.69
N GLU A 244 0.18 44.58 32.53
CA GLU A 244 0.82 45.91 32.53
C GLU A 244 2.19 45.73 31.83
N ARG A 245 2.52 46.56 30.82
CA ARG A 245 3.57 47.60 30.80
C ARG A 245 5.03 47.15 31.03
N ASP A 246 5.78 47.41 29.95
CA ASP A 246 7.07 48.11 29.89
C ASP A 246 8.35 47.38 30.35
N ASP A 247 9.42 47.73 29.63
CA ASP A 247 10.85 47.40 29.81
C ASP A 247 11.30 46.09 29.10
N ALA A 248 12.24 46.05 28.14
CA ALA A 248 13.20 47.04 27.68
C ALA A 248 13.58 46.75 26.21
N VAL A 249 13.49 47.79 25.39
CA VAL A 249 14.22 47.94 24.12
C VAL A 249 15.60 48.54 24.45
N SER A 250 16.59 48.14 23.66
CA SER A 250 17.96 48.69 23.56
C SER A 250 19.02 48.04 24.44
N TRP A 251 20.07 47.54 23.77
CA TRP A 251 21.52 47.49 24.07
C TRP A 251 22.11 46.61 22.93
N VAL A 252 22.22 47.12 21.70
CA VAL A 252 23.40 47.81 21.12
C VAL A 252 24.71 47.02 21.25
N HIS A 253 25.23 46.66 20.07
CA HIS A 253 26.62 46.43 19.65
C HIS A 253 27.72 46.18 20.70
N GLY A 254 28.53 45.15 20.38
CA GLY A 254 29.98 45.32 20.34
C GLY A 254 30.80 44.18 20.97
N ALA A 255 31.82 43.76 20.21
CA ALA A 255 33.04 43.07 20.65
C ALA A 255 32.91 41.59 21.03
N HIS A 256 33.83 40.68 20.71
CA HIS A 256 35.05 40.66 19.90
C HIS A 256 35.44 39.16 19.83
N ASP A 257 36.09 38.77 18.74
CA ASP A 257 36.95 37.58 18.53
C ASP A 257 36.37 36.15 18.67
#